data_AF-A0A820UXS5-F1
#
_entry.id   AF-A0A820UXS5-F1
#
_cell.length_a   1.000
_cell.length_b   1.000
_cell.length_c   1.000
_cell.angle_alpha   90.00
_cell.angle_beta   90.00
_cell.angle_gamma   90.00
#
_symmetry.space_group_name_H-M   'P 1'
#
loop_
_entity.id
_entity.type
_entity.pdbx_description
1 polymer ?
#
loop_
_entity_poly.entity_id
_entity_poly.type
_entity_poly.pdbx_seq_one_letter_code
_entity_poly.pdbx_strand_id
1 'polypeptide(L)'
;MGDYKKYHLHRHPNHIQLDMGDTSESKALRQRLNCSSFKWLLDNVAYEMAEKYPLPTANLVWGEMRNDQHHDICADTLGSGFGGTIGASGCHGQGGNQLFRLNVEG
;
A
#
# COMPACT_ATOMS: atom_id res chain seq x y z
N MET A 1 -5.64 -0.55 13.28
CA MET A 1 -4.20 -0.20 13.36
C MET A 1 -3.96 1.25 13.82
N GLY A 2 -4.98 2.00 14.26
CA GLY A 2 -4.80 3.42 14.62
C GLY A 2 -4.16 4.21 13.48
N ASP A 3 -3.22 5.08 13.81
CA ASP A 3 -2.49 5.91 12.84
C ASP A 3 -1.56 5.11 11.91
N TYR A 4 -1.24 3.86 12.25
CA TYR A 4 -0.37 3.01 11.43
C TYR A 4 -1.06 2.48 10.17
N LYS A 5 -2.39 2.65 10.05
CA LYS A 5 -3.15 2.38 8.81
C LYS A 5 -2.49 3.05 7.59
N LYS A 6 -1.96 4.27 7.76
CA LYS A 6 -1.36 5.04 6.66
C LYS A 6 -0.20 4.30 5.99
N TYR A 7 0.59 3.54 6.74
CA TYR A 7 1.73 2.80 6.22
C TYR A 7 1.29 1.63 5.32
N HIS A 8 0.18 0.97 5.65
CA HIS A 8 -0.44 -0.01 4.75
C HIS A 8 -0.88 0.65 3.44
N LEU A 9 -1.50 1.83 3.53
CA LEU A 9 -1.96 2.58 2.36
C LEU A 9 -0.81 3.18 1.53
N HIS A 10 0.35 3.47 2.13
CA HIS A 10 1.54 3.86 1.36
C HIS A 10 2.04 2.67 0.49
N ARG A 11 2.00 1.44 1.00
CA ARG A 11 2.38 0.26 0.19
C ARG A 11 1.32 -0.16 -0.81
N HIS A 12 0.05 -0.06 -0.43
CA HIS A 12 -1.10 -0.47 -1.23
C HIS A 12 -2.08 0.68 -1.41
N PRO A 13 -1.71 1.71 -2.19
CA PRO A 13 -2.55 2.90 -2.31
C PRO A 13 -3.86 2.64 -3.06
N ASN A 14 -3.92 1.58 -3.88
CA ASN A 14 -5.16 1.07 -4.47
C ASN A 14 -6.20 0.61 -3.43
N HIS A 15 -5.79 0.33 -2.18
CA HIS A 15 -6.72 -0.02 -1.11
C HIS A 15 -7.45 1.19 -0.49
N ILE A 16 -7.07 2.42 -0.85
CA ILE A 16 -7.74 3.64 -0.37
C ILE A 16 -9.22 3.65 -0.78
N GLN A 17 -9.54 3.10 -1.95
CA GLN A 17 -10.87 3.11 -2.55
C GLN A 17 -11.67 1.84 -2.26
N LEU A 18 -11.11 0.87 -1.54
CA LEU A 18 -11.80 -0.38 -1.24
C LEU A 18 -12.88 -0.15 -0.17
N ASP A 19 -14.07 -0.66 -0.45
CA ASP A 19 -15.11 -0.79 0.56
C ASP A 19 -14.71 -1.89 1.55
N MET A 20 -14.55 -1.50 2.81
CA MET A 20 -14.19 -2.40 3.91
C MET A 20 -15.43 -3.08 4.52
N GLY A 21 -16.63 -2.73 4.04
CA GLY A 21 -17.90 -3.14 4.64
C GLY A 21 -18.11 -2.54 6.03
N ASP A 22 -19.13 -3.05 6.72
CA ASP A 22 -19.41 -2.64 8.08
C ASP A 22 -18.38 -3.23 9.06
N THR A 23 -17.71 -2.35 9.81
CA THR A 23 -16.70 -2.69 10.81
C THR A 23 -17.11 -2.30 12.22
N SER A 24 -18.39 -1.95 12.42
CA SER A 24 -18.91 -1.41 13.67
C SER A 24 -18.81 -2.43 14.81
N GLU A 25 -19.15 -3.70 14.57
CA GLU A 25 -19.07 -4.74 15.59
C GLU A 25 -17.63 -4.98 16.06
N SER A 26 -16.68 -5.09 15.14
CA SER A 26 -15.26 -5.30 15.48
C SER A 26 -14.68 -4.11 16.26
N LYS A 27 -15.08 -2.88 15.92
CA LYS A 27 -14.69 -1.67 16.67
C LYS A 27 -15.29 -1.67 18.07
N ALA A 28 -16.58 -2.02 18.21
CA ALA A 28 -17.26 -2.11 19.49
C ALA A 28 -16.64 -3.21 20.38
N LEU A 29 -16.30 -4.37 19.82
CA LEU A 29 -15.63 -5.45 20.54
C LEU A 29 -14.29 -4.99 21.11
N ARG A 30 -13.47 -4.29 20.32
CA ARG A 30 -12.18 -3.73 20.77
C ARG A 30 -12.35 -2.77 21.95
N GLN A 31 -13.42 -1.97 21.96
CA GLN A 31 -13.75 -1.07 23.06
C GLN A 31 -14.19 -1.84 24.30
N ARG A 32 -15.11 -2.81 24.17
CA ARG A 32 -15.60 -3.62 25.30
C ARG A 32 -14.49 -4.39 26.01
N LEU A 33 -13.51 -4.88 25.25
CA LEU A 33 -12.38 -5.64 25.78
C LEU A 33 -11.24 -4.75 26.31
N ASN A 34 -11.39 -3.42 26.28
CA ASN A 34 -10.36 -2.46 26.69
C ASN A 34 -8.98 -2.77 26.10
N CYS A 35 -8.94 -3.13 24.81
CA CYS A 35 -7.70 -3.56 24.17
C CYS A 35 -6.67 -2.42 24.07
N SER A 36 -5.40 -2.75 24.32
CA SER A 36 -4.26 -1.85 24.11
C SER A 36 -4.18 -1.29 22.68
N SER A 37 -3.55 -0.12 22.54
CA SER A 37 -3.34 0.54 21.24
C SER A 37 -2.44 -0.30 20.32
N PHE A 38 -2.56 -0.10 19.00
CA PHE A 38 -1.64 -0.74 18.05
C PHE A 38 -0.20 -0.24 18.23
N LYS A 39 -0.03 1.02 18.67
CA LYS A 39 1.27 1.54 19.08
C LYS A 39 1.85 0.74 20.24
N TRP A 40 1.06 0.48 21.29
CA TRP A 40 1.50 -0.31 22.43
C TRP A 40 1.95 -1.72 22.00
N LEU A 41 1.23 -2.35 21.08
CA LEU A 41 1.64 -3.65 20.51
C LEU A 41 3.03 -3.57 19.87
N LEU A 42 3.25 -2.57 19.01
CA LEU A 42 4.54 -2.37 18.34
C LEU A 42 5.65 -2.01 19.33
N ASP A 43 5.38 -1.23 20.36
CA ASP A 43 6.42 -0.81 21.31
C ASP A 43 6.78 -1.90 22.33
N ASN A 44 5.84 -2.78 22.71
CA ASN A 44 6.02 -3.68 23.87
C ASN A 44 6.08 -5.17 23.50
N VAL A 45 5.43 -5.59 22.41
CA VAL A 45 5.35 -7.00 22.01
C VAL A 45 6.12 -7.25 20.72
N ALA A 46 5.98 -6.35 19.76
CA ALA A 46 6.53 -6.48 18.41
C ALA A 46 7.59 -5.39 18.12
N TYR A 47 8.45 -5.10 19.10
CA TYR A 47 9.42 -4.00 19.08
C TYR A 47 10.47 -4.10 17.96
N GLU A 48 10.83 -5.32 17.56
CA GLU A 48 11.79 -5.57 16.47
C GLU A 48 11.20 -5.29 15.08
N MET A 49 9.87 -5.10 14.97
CA MET A 49 9.20 -5.01 13.67
C MET A 49 9.66 -3.78 12.87
N ALA A 50 9.82 -2.63 13.52
CA ALA A 50 10.21 -1.40 12.84
C ALA A 50 11.67 -1.41 12.37
N GLU A 51 12.53 -2.19 13.04
CA GLU A 51 13.93 -2.39 12.65
C GLU A 51 14.01 -3.32 11.42
N LYS A 52 13.33 -4.47 11.48
CA LYS A 52 13.32 -5.47 10.40
C LYS A 52 12.54 -5.00 9.17
N TYR A 53 11.47 -4.23 9.39
CA TYR A 53 10.57 -3.72 8.36
C TYR A 53 10.30 -2.23 8.60
N PRO A 54 11.21 -1.35 8.13
CA PRO A 54 11.06 0.10 8.26
C PRO A 54 9.72 0.60 7.75
N LEU A 55 9.20 1.63 8.40
CA LEU A 55 7.93 2.23 8.05
C LEU A 55 8.05 2.92 6.67
N PRO A 56 7.16 2.61 5.72
CA PRO A 56 7.21 3.16 4.38
C PRO A 56 6.97 4.67 4.37
N THR A 57 7.79 5.36 3.61
CA THR A 57 7.66 6.78 3.31
C THR A 57 6.37 7.08 2.54
N ALA A 58 5.91 8.33 2.61
CA ALA A 58 4.70 8.74 1.90
C ALA A 58 4.89 8.69 0.38
N ASN A 59 3.82 8.40 -0.34
CA ASN A 59 3.81 8.45 -1.81
C ASN A 59 3.57 9.90 -2.28
N LEU A 60 4.31 10.34 -3.29
CA LEU A 60 4.02 11.54 -4.09
C LEU A 60 2.86 11.27 -5.05
N VAL A 61 2.96 10.16 -5.77
CA VAL A 61 1.98 9.72 -6.77
C VAL A 61 1.96 8.21 -6.86
N TRP A 62 0.82 7.66 -7.26
CA TRP A 62 0.65 6.25 -7.54
C TRP A 62 -0.40 6.08 -8.65
N GLY A 63 -0.32 4.97 -9.37
CA GLY A 63 -1.22 4.69 -10.48
C GLY A 63 -0.51 3.99 -11.62
N GLU A 64 -1.14 4.04 -12.80
CA GLU A 64 -0.52 3.58 -14.04
C GLU A 64 0.48 4.60 -14.57
N MET A 65 1.63 4.12 -15.02
CA MET A 65 2.62 4.95 -15.71
C MET A 65 2.36 4.88 -17.21
N ARG A 66 1.61 5.87 -17.72
CA ARG A 66 1.19 5.98 -19.12
C ARG A 66 2.23 6.72 -19.95
N ASN A 67 2.43 6.28 -21.18
CA ASN A 67 3.26 7.00 -22.14
C ASN A 67 2.54 8.29 -22.61
N ASP A 68 3.26 9.41 -22.62
CA ASP A 68 2.73 10.74 -22.95
C ASP A 68 2.38 10.92 -24.43
N GLN A 69 2.99 10.13 -25.33
CA GLN A 69 2.68 10.15 -26.77
C GLN A 69 1.69 9.06 -27.17
N HIS A 70 1.67 7.94 -26.43
CA HIS A 70 0.83 6.78 -26.67
C HIS A 70 0.06 6.42 -25.40
N HIS A 71 -1.04 7.13 -25.12
CA HIS A 71 -1.77 7.05 -23.85
C HIS A 71 -2.44 5.69 -23.56
N ASP A 72 -2.52 4.83 -24.57
CA ASP A 72 -2.97 3.44 -24.52
C ASP A 72 -1.85 2.46 -24.15
N ILE A 73 -0.61 2.93 -24.01
CA ILE A 73 0.56 2.14 -23.60
C ILE A 73 0.98 2.52 -22.19
N CYS A 74 1.10 1.50 -21.34
CA CYS A 74 1.49 1.60 -19.94
C CYS A 74 2.78 0.82 -19.69
N ALA A 75 3.57 1.28 -18.72
CA ALA A 75 4.62 0.45 -18.16
C ALA A 75 4.00 -0.77 -17.45
N ASP A 76 4.66 -1.92 -17.56
CA ASP A 76 4.17 -3.20 -17.07
C ASP A 76 5.35 -4.06 -16.63
N THR A 77 5.28 -4.64 -15.43
CA THR A 77 6.33 -5.58 -14.98
C THR A 77 6.32 -6.90 -15.77
N LEU A 78 5.27 -7.19 -16.55
CA LEU A 78 5.04 -8.42 -17.31
C LEU A 78 5.12 -9.68 -16.42
N GLY A 79 4.82 -9.52 -15.11
CA GLY A 79 4.95 -10.57 -14.11
C GLY A 79 6.39 -10.86 -13.67
N SER A 80 7.35 -10.04 -14.10
CA SER A 80 8.75 -10.18 -13.70
C SER A 80 8.94 -9.87 -12.23
N GLY A 81 9.78 -10.68 -11.57
CA GLY A 81 10.15 -10.48 -10.18
C GLY A 81 11.22 -9.40 -9.99
N PHE A 82 11.79 -9.36 -8.78
CA PHE A 82 12.86 -8.42 -8.43
C PHE A 82 14.06 -8.53 -9.39
N GLY A 83 14.53 -7.40 -9.89
CA GLY A 83 15.63 -7.32 -10.87
C GLY A 83 15.22 -7.59 -12.32
N GLY A 84 13.95 -7.90 -12.58
CA GLY A 84 13.41 -8.04 -13.94
C GLY A 84 13.23 -6.70 -14.66
N THR A 85 13.24 -6.75 -15.98
CA THR A 85 13.02 -5.58 -16.83
C THR A 85 11.55 -5.16 -16.83
N ILE A 86 11.30 -3.85 -16.76
CA ILE A 86 9.96 -3.27 -16.97
C ILE A 86 9.73 -3.16 -18.47
N GLY A 87 8.62 -3.73 -18.94
CA GLY A 87 8.18 -3.64 -20.33
C GLY A 87 7.10 -2.56 -20.52
N ALA A 88 6.60 -2.49 -21.75
CA ALA A 88 5.45 -1.67 -22.12
C ALA A 88 4.37 -2.59 -22.71
N SER A 89 3.12 -2.41 -22.29
CA SER A 89 1.96 -3.16 -22.76
C SER A 89 0.72 -2.26 -22.84
N GLY A 90 -0.37 -2.76 -23.42
CA GLY A 90 -1.62 -2.01 -23.49
C GLY A 90 -2.18 -1.74 -22.09
N CYS A 91 -2.52 -0.48 -21.79
CA CYS A 91 -3.13 -0.09 -20.53
C CYS A 91 -4.47 -0.80 -20.32
N HIS A 92 -4.68 -1.39 -19.14
CA HIS A 92 -5.89 -2.16 -18.86
C HIS A 92 -6.71 -1.69 -17.65
N GLY A 93 -6.24 -0.72 -16.86
CA GLY A 93 -7.03 -0.15 -15.76
C GLY A 93 -7.21 -1.04 -14.53
N GLN A 94 -6.50 -2.18 -14.46
CA GLN A 94 -6.69 -3.19 -13.41
C GLN A 94 -5.63 -3.11 -12.30
N GLY A 95 -4.67 -2.19 -12.43
CA GLY A 95 -3.50 -2.11 -11.54
C GLY A 95 -2.59 -3.33 -11.71
N GLY A 96 -2.31 -4.05 -10.63
CA GLY A 96 -1.43 -5.23 -10.67
C GLY A 96 -0.03 -4.88 -11.18
N ASN A 97 0.38 -5.51 -12.28
CA ASN A 97 1.69 -5.30 -12.89
C ASN A 97 1.84 -3.91 -13.56
N GLN A 98 0.74 -3.21 -13.80
CA GLN A 98 0.72 -1.83 -14.31
C GLN A 98 0.57 -0.78 -13.19
N LEU A 99 0.66 -1.17 -11.91
CA LEU A 99 0.54 -0.26 -10.78
C LEU A 99 1.92 0.11 -10.21
N PHE A 100 2.27 1.40 -10.29
CA PHE A 100 3.51 1.93 -9.76
C PHE A 100 3.24 2.98 -8.66
N ARG A 101 4.27 3.24 -7.85
CA ARG A 101 4.26 4.32 -6.84
C ARG A 101 5.62 5.01 -6.82
N LEU A 102 5.60 6.33 -6.69
CA LEU A 102 6.77 7.17 -6.44
C LEU A 102 6.65 7.75 -5.05
N ASN A 103 7.68 7.57 -4.22
CA ASN A 103 7.71 8.07 -2.85
C ASN A 103 8.44 9.42 -2.75
N VAL A 104 8.38 10.06 -1.59
CA VAL A 104 8.99 11.39 -1.33
C VAL A 104 10.53 11.39 -1.27
N GLU A 105 11.17 10.24 -1.17
CA GLU A 105 12.63 10.06 -1.13
C GLU A 105 13.24 9.81 -2.52
N GLY A 106 12.40 9.62 -3.56
CA GLY A 106 12.81 9.24 -4.92
C GLY A 106 12.89 7.73 -5.11
#